data_AF-A0A8J4NH01-F1
#
_entry.id   AF-A0A8J4NH01-F1
#
_cell.length_a   1.000
_cell.length_b   1.000
_cell.length_c   1.000
_cell.angle_alpha   90.00
_cell.angle_beta   90.00
_cell.angle_gamma   90.00
#
_symmetry.space_group_name_H-M   'P 1'
#
loop_
_entity.id
_entity.type
_entity.pdbx_description
1 polymer ?
#
loop_
_entity_poly.entity_id
_entity_poly.type
_entity_poly.pdbx_seq_one_letter_code
_entity_poly.pdbx_strand_id
1 'polypeptide(L)'
;QILYLKPPWTLANLLKCYKKHWMAVFGYVVPRSLLSTIECLYKHLCTGKTVDSSTVGILLQESKKLLHAFSSRSDYNGVLPQAYAEVSKLYQTLTEQDLSEDIMVLSENAVCEKMEAMTPNLQNCEEKKLHPTFHVAQENRHQEIWSVLEGVWNTINLYSIEIFQKLDPNAVTLTAKSSFEEAFLGLQKLLAAVNDIREGISR
;
A
#
# COMPACT_ATOMS: atom_id res chain seq x y z
N GLN A 1 11.77 -16.76 -8.67
CA GLN A 1 10.95 -17.58 -7.74
C GLN A 1 10.01 -16.67 -6.96
N ILE A 2 8.69 -16.87 -7.06
CA ILE A 2 7.68 -16.07 -6.34
C ILE A 2 7.74 -16.39 -4.82
N LEU A 3 7.49 -15.40 -3.96
CA LEU A 3 7.41 -15.60 -2.51
C LEU A 3 5.94 -15.87 -2.17
N TYR A 4 5.68 -16.99 -1.52
CA TYR A 4 4.34 -17.28 -1.02
C TYR A 4 4.39 -17.33 0.51
N LEU A 5 3.74 -16.36 1.16
CA LEU A 5 3.60 -16.29 2.62
C LEU A 5 2.13 -16.37 2.97
N LYS A 6 1.77 -17.32 3.83
CA LYS A 6 0.38 -17.45 4.32
C LYS A 6 0.10 -16.39 5.41
N PRO A 7 -1.10 -15.80 5.44
CA PRO A 7 -1.50 -14.89 6.51
C PRO A 7 -1.60 -15.63 7.87
N PRO A 8 -1.51 -14.92 9.01
CA PRO A 8 -1.40 -13.46 9.15
C PRO A 8 0.01 -12.93 8.79
N TRP A 9 0.06 -11.78 8.12
CA TRP A 9 1.33 -11.17 7.69
C TRP A 9 1.86 -10.20 8.73
N THR A 10 3.12 -10.38 9.12
CA THR A 10 3.87 -9.42 9.93
C THR A 10 4.55 -8.36 9.04
N LEU A 11 5.02 -7.27 9.64
CA LEU A 11 5.83 -6.27 8.92
C LEU A 11 7.06 -6.91 8.25
N ALA A 12 7.71 -7.85 8.92
CA ALA A 12 8.85 -8.58 8.36
C ALA A 12 8.47 -9.42 7.13
N ASN A 13 7.30 -10.07 7.16
CA ASN A 13 6.76 -10.79 6.01
C ASN A 13 6.54 -9.86 4.82
N LEU A 14 5.97 -8.67 5.06
CA LEU A 14 5.72 -7.67 4.01
C LEU A 14 7.01 -7.08 3.44
N LEU A 15 7.94 -6.63 4.29
CA LEU A 15 9.21 -6.07 3.82
C LEU A 15 10.06 -7.09 3.06
N LYS A 16 10.01 -8.37 3.46
CA LYS A 16 10.63 -9.47 2.70
C LYS A 16 9.99 -9.65 1.32
N CYS A 17 8.66 -9.56 1.25
CA CYS A 17 7.91 -9.63 0.01
C CYS A 17 8.26 -8.47 -0.93
N TYR A 18 8.25 -7.24 -0.41
CA TYR A 18 8.64 -6.04 -1.15
C TYR A 18 10.06 -6.15 -1.67
N LYS A 19 11.02 -6.50 -0.82
CA LYS A 19 12.42 -6.65 -1.25
C LYS A 19 12.58 -7.66 -2.38
N LYS A 20 11.88 -8.80 -2.33
CA LYS A 20 12.01 -9.85 -3.34
C LYS A 20 11.32 -9.50 -4.68
N HIS A 21 10.20 -8.77 -4.63
CA HIS A 21 9.36 -8.52 -5.80
C HIS A 21 9.27 -7.05 -6.21
N TRP A 22 10.13 -6.18 -5.65
CA TRP A 22 10.05 -4.75 -5.94
C TRP A 22 10.15 -4.46 -7.43
N MET A 23 11.21 -4.92 -8.09
CA MET A 23 11.44 -4.59 -9.51
C MET A 23 10.42 -5.23 -10.45
N ALA A 24 9.91 -6.41 -10.08
CA ALA A 24 9.04 -7.21 -10.93
C ALA A 24 7.54 -6.98 -10.70
N VAL A 25 7.14 -6.37 -9.58
CA VAL A 25 5.73 -6.20 -9.21
C VAL A 25 5.46 -4.77 -8.71
N PHE A 26 5.98 -4.42 -7.53
CA PHE A 26 5.60 -3.16 -6.88
C PHE A 26 6.15 -1.91 -7.58
N GLY A 27 7.30 -2.06 -8.25
CA GLY A 27 8.01 -1.02 -8.99
C GLY A 27 7.32 -0.56 -10.28
N TYR A 28 6.20 -1.19 -10.65
CA TYR A 28 5.31 -0.68 -11.70
C TYR A 28 4.28 0.31 -11.15
N VAL A 29 3.99 0.24 -9.85
CA VAL A 29 3.01 1.09 -9.17
C VAL A 29 3.70 2.22 -8.40
N VAL A 30 4.82 1.90 -7.74
CA VAL A 30 5.58 2.80 -6.87
C VAL A 30 6.98 3.03 -7.46
N PRO A 31 7.61 4.22 -7.31
CA PRO A 31 8.93 4.49 -7.88
C PRO A 31 9.98 3.43 -7.53
N ARG A 32 10.65 2.87 -8.55
CA ARG A 32 11.69 1.84 -8.38
C ARG A 32 12.87 2.30 -7.51
N SER A 33 13.13 3.61 -7.47
CA SER A 33 14.16 4.23 -6.63
C SER A 33 13.97 3.98 -5.12
N LEU A 34 12.75 3.65 -4.68
CA LEU A 34 12.46 3.32 -3.27
C LEU A 34 12.88 1.88 -2.88
N LEU A 35 13.57 1.14 -3.76
CA LEU A 35 14.15 -0.15 -3.35
C LEU A 35 15.12 0.03 -2.17
N SER A 36 15.96 1.06 -2.21
CA SER A 36 16.92 1.35 -1.13
C SER A 36 16.22 1.63 0.21
N THR A 37 15.09 2.33 0.17
CA THR A 37 14.20 2.54 1.32
C THR A 37 13.75 1.22 1.94
N ILE A 38 13.28 0.27 1.12
CA ILE A 38 12.82 -1.04 1.59
C ILE A 38 13.95 -1.87 2.15
N GLU A 39 15.11 -1.85 1.50
CA GLU A 39 16.30 -2.55 1.98
C GLU A 39 16.77 -2.00 3.33
N CYS A 40 16.73 -0.68 3.51
CA CYS A 40 17.03 -0.02 4.76
C CYS A 40 16.06 -0.44 5.88
N LEU A 41 14.76 -0.38 5.62
CA LEU A 41 13.72 -0.76 6.58
C LEU A 41 13.82 -2.25 6.95
N TYR A 42 13.99 -3.13 5.95
CA TYR A 42 14.17 -4.57 6.19
C TYR A 42 15.40 -4.86 7.05
N LYS A 43 16.53 -4.20 6.75
CA LYS A 43 17.78 -4.39 7.48
C LYS A 43 17.63 -4.04 8.96
N HIS A 44 16.95 -2.95 9.32
CA HIS A 44 16.94 -2.50 10.71
C HIS A 44 15.70 -2.98 11.49
N LEU A 45 14.53 -3.08 10.85
CA LEU A 45 13.29 -3.49 11.54
C LEU A 45 13.15 -5.02 11.65
N CYS A 46 13.84 -5.79 10.80
CA CYS A 46 13.63 -7.25 10.72
C CYS A 46 14.84 -8.08 11.19
N THR A 47 16.00 -7.47 11.45
CA THR A 47 17.21 -8.22 11.86
C THR A 47 17.48 -8.22 13.36
N GLY A 48 16.58 -7.65 14.17
CA GLY A 48 16.63 -7.71 15.63
C GLY A 48 17.80 -6.93 16.27
N LYS A 49 18.45 -6.05 15.51
CA LYS A 49 19.55 -5.21 16.02
C LYS A 49 18.98 -4.02 16.79
N THR A 50 19.65 -3.64 17.86
CA THR A 50 19.38 -2.39 18.57
C THR A 50 19.63 -1.21 17.63
N VAL A 51 18.69 -0.28 17.60
CA VAL A 51 18.72 0.90 16.74
C VAL A 51 19.10 2.09 17.61
N ASP A 52 20.16 2.81 17.25
CA ASP A 52 20.54 4.06 17.91
C ASP A 52 19.63 5.23 17.47
N SER A 53 19.65 6.34 18.21
CA SER A 53 18.79 7.51 17.94
C SER A 53 18.92 8.03 16.50
N SER A 54 20.15 8.09 15.97
CA SER A 54 20.39 8.57 14.59
C SER A 54 19.78 7.62 13.55
N THR A 55 19.85 6.32 13.80
CA THR A 55 19.21 5.31 12.94
C THR A 55 17.68 5.39 13.04
N VAL A 56 17.10 5.70 14.21
CA VAL A 56 15.63 5.91 14.34
C VAL A 56 15.15 7.03 13.42
N GLY A 57 15.87 8.16 13.38
CA GLY A 57 15.55 9.27 12.47
C GLY A 57 15.57 8.86 10.99
N ILE A 58 16.57 8.08 10.58
CA ILE A 58 16.65 7.50 9.23
C ILE A 58 15.45 6.59 8.96
N LEU A 59 15.10 5.70 9.89
CA LEU A 59 14.00 4.76 9.70
C LEU A 59 12.64 5.44 9.60
N LEU A 60 12.40 6.48 10.40
CA LEU A 60 11.20 7.29 10.29
C LEU A 60 11.12 7.99 8.93
N GLN A 61 12.24 8.57 8.47
CA GLN A 61 12.30 9.23 7.17
C GLN A 61 12.09 8.26 5.99
N GLU A 62 12.71 7.08 6.04
CA GLU A 62 12.50 6.03 5.04
C GLU A 62 11.06 5.49 5.08
N SER A 63 10.47 5.32 6.27
CA SER A 63 9.07 4.93 6.43
C SER A 63 8.12 5.97 5.82
N LYS A 64 8.38 7.27 6.03
CA LYS A 64 7.59 8.37 5.43
C LYS A 64 7.61 8.32 3.91
N LYS A 65 8.79 8.13 3.31
CA LYS A 65 8.92 8.01 1.84
C LYS A 65 8.06 6.86 1.30
N LEU A 66 8.14 5.70 1.95
CA LEU A 66 7.37 4.52 1.53
C LEU A 66 5.87 4.74 1.67
N LEU A 67 5.41 5.20 2.84
CA LEU A 67 4.00 5.47 3.11
C LEU A 67 3.44 6.51 2.14
N HIS A 68 4.12 7.64 1.97
CA HIS A 68 3.72 8.68 1.01
C HIS A 68 3.57 8.13 -0.41
N ALA A 69 4.52 7.30 -0.85
CA ALA A 69 4.50 6.76 -2.19
C ALA A 69 3.30 5.83 -2.42
N PHE A 70 2.86 5.06 -1.42
CA PHE A 70 1.63 4.27 -1.49
C PHE A 70 0.37 5.13 -1.35
N SER A 71 0.37 6.11 -0.44
CA SER A 71 -0.75 7.04 -0.24
C SER A 71 -1.08 7.85 -1.50
N SER A 72 -0.08 8.15 -2.33
CA SER A 72 -0.31 8.84 -3.62
C SER A 72 -1.06 7.99 -4.66
N ARG A 73 -1.22 6.69 -4.42
CA ARG A 73 -1.91 5.75 -5.32
C ARG A 73 -3.30 5.36 -4.84
N SER A 74 -3.48 5.26 -3.53
CA SER A 74 -4.76 4.95 -2.90
C SER A 74 -4.73 5.41 -1.45
N ASP A 75 -5.89 5.78 -0.93
CA ASP A 75 -6.05 6.19 0.47
C ASP A 75 -6.12 5.00 1.43
N TYR A 76 -6.37 3.78 0.92
CA TYR A 76 -6.62 2.57 1.70
C TYR A 76 -7.54 2.84 2.89
N ASN A 77 -8.71 3.43 2.61
CA ASN A 77 -9.72 3.81 3.61
C ASN A 77 -9.19 4.79 4.67
N GLY A 78 -8.23 5.63 4.30
CA GLY A 78 -7.60 6.60 5.19
C GLY A 78 -6.49 6.04 6.10
N VAL A 79 -6.28 4.72 6.12
CA VAL A 79 -5.27 4.08 6.99
C VAL A 79 -3.86 4.55 6.64
N LEU A 80 -3.55 4.67 5.35
CA LEU A 80 -2.23 5.04 4.87
C LEU A 80 -1.89 6.52 5.13
N PRO A 81 -2.80 7.48 4.83
CA PRO A 81 -2.66 8.87 5.27
C PRO A 81 -2.51 9.02 6.80
N GLN A 82 -3.28 8.28 7.59
CA GLN A 82 -3.18 8.31 9.05
C GLN A 82 -1.81 7.82 9.54
N ALA A 83 -1.35 6.67 9.04
CA ALA A 83 -0.04 6.14 9.38
C ALA A 83 1.08 7.13 8.98
N TYR A 84 0.98 7.76 7.82
CA TYR A 84 1.93 8.79 7.38
C TYR A 84 1.95 10.00 8.34
N ALA A 85 0.79 10.46 8.79
CA ALA A 85 0.68 11.57 9.74
C ALA A 85 1.35 11.24 11.08
N GLU A 86 1.09 10.05 11.63
CA GLU A 86 1.69 9.62 12.91
C GLU A 86 3.22 9.46 12.82
N VAL A 87 3.73 8.84 11.76
CA VAL A 87 5.19 8.74 11.54
C VAL A 87 5.81 10.13 11.33
N SER A 88 5.08 11.06 10.71
CA SER A 88 5.55 12.43 10.52
C SER A 88 5.64 13.21 11.83
N LYS A 89 4.65 13.06 12.73
CA LYS A 89 4.68 13.62 14.09
C LYS A 89 5.86 13.08 14.88
N LEU A 90 6.06 11.75 14.87
CA LEU A 90 7.18 11.11 15.55
C LEU A 90 8.54 11.62 15.05
N TYR A 91 8.67 11.79 13.73
CA TYR A 91 9.89 12.34 13.13
C TYR A 91 10.15 13.78 13.60
N GLN A 92 9.10 14.61 13.68
CA GLN A 92 9.19 15.99 14.18
C GLN A 92 9.63 16.05 15.64
N THR A 93 9.01 15.25 16.51
CA THR A 93 9.37 15.20 17.93
C THR A 93 10.84 14.82 18.14
N LEU A 94 11.36 13.88 17.35
CA LEU A 94 12.77 13.49 17.42
C LEU A 94 13.70 14.64 17.01
N THR A 95 13.37 15.35 15.92
CA THR A 95 14.18 16.49 15.46
C THR A 95 14.09 17.71 16.37
N GLU A 96 12.98 17.90 17.07
CA GLU A 96 12.81 18.99 18.05
C GLU A 96 13.54 18.69 19.37
N GLN A 97 13.65 17.42 19.77
CA GLN A 97 14.44 17.01 20.93
C GLN A 97 15.94 17.21 20.71
N ASP A 98 16.48 16.85 19.54
CA ASP A 98 17.90 17.08 19.20
C ASP A 98 18.26 18.58 19.23
N LEU A 99 17.34 19.47 18.83
CA LEU A 99 17.54 20.93 18.87
C LEU A 99 17.41 21.51 20.30
N SER A 100 16.59 20.88 21.15
CA SER A 100 16.40 21.32 22.55
C SER A 100 17.58 20.97 23.44
N GLU A 101 18.28 19.87 23.17
CA GLU A 101 19.49 19.48 23.93
C GLU A 101 20.69 20.39 23.61
N ASP A 102 20.82 20.86 22.37
CA ASP A 102 21.87 21.83 21.98
C ASP A 102 21.64 23.24 22.56
N ILE A 103 20.39 23.63 22.82
CA ILE A 103 20.05 24.94 23.42
C ILE A 103 20.28 24.95 24.94
N MET A 104 20.22 23.79 25.61
CA MET A 104 20.32 23.70 27.06
C MET A 104 21.74 23.93 27.61
N VAL A 105 22.77 23.92 26.75
CA VAL A 105 24.18 24.19 27.12
C VAL A 105 24.53 25.70 27.13
N LEU A 106 23.65 26.58 26.63
CA LEU A 106 23.92 28.03 26.55
C LEU A 106 23.09 28.90 27.51
N SER A 107 22.30 28.30 28.41
CA SER A 107 21.42 29.06 29.33
C SER A 107 21.73 28.82 30.81
N GLU A 108 23.01 28.74 31.16
CA GLU A 108 23.46 29.14 32.50
C GLU A 108 23.84 30.63 32.42
N ASN A 109 22.90 31.52 32.78
CA ASN A 109 23.12 32.85 33.39
C ASN A 109 21.98 33.83 33.05
N ALA A 110 20.87 33.73 33.77
CA ALA A 110 20.10 34.91 34.19
C ALA A 110 19.09 34.49 35.27
N VAL A 111 19.43 34.80 36.52
CA VAL A 111 18.55 34.74 37.68
C VAL A 111 17.75 36.05 37.79
N CYS A 112 16.57 35.95 38.44
CA CYS A 112 15.65 36.98 38.96
C CYS A 112 14.63 37.58 37.97
N GLU A 113 13.34 37.79 38.31
CA GLU A 113 12.50 37.47 39.49
C GLU A 113 11.07 37.96 39.15
N LYS A 114 10.02 37.28 39.65
CA LYS A 114 8.64 37.79 39.92
C LYS A 114 7.78 38.22 38.70
N MET A 115 6.45 38.04 38.62
CA MET A 115 5.38 38.00 39.62
C MET A 115 4.06 37.47 38.98
N GLU A 116 3.31 36.68 39.77
CA GLU A 116 1.84 36.60 39.92
C GLU A 116 0.87 36.17 38.77
N ALA A 117 0.42 34.92 38.91
CA ALA A 117 -0.96 34.44 39.07
C ALA A 117 -2.15 35.11 38.34
N MET A 118 -2.87 34.33 37.50
CA MET A 118 -4.33 34.12 37.64
C MET A 118 -4.81 32.95 36.74
N THR A 119 -5.34 31.89 37.35
CA THR A 119 -6.40 31.00 36.83
C THR A 119 -7.58 31.15 37.80
N PRO A 120 -8.87 31.05 37.39
CA PRO A 120 -9.50 29.79 36.92
C PRO A 120 -10.58 30.08 35.82
N ASN A 121 -11.45 29.22 35.29
CA ASN A 121 -11.90 27.85 35.51
C ASN A 121 -12.64 27.37 34.23
N LEU A 122 -12.87 26.06 34.16
CA LEU A 122 -13.77 25.27 33.31
C LEU A 122 -15.03 25.97 32.74
N GLN A 123 -15.44 25.52 31.54
CA GLN A 123 -16.65 24.70 31.29
C GLN A 123 -17.33 25.06 29.95
N ASN A 124 -17.22 24.20 28.92
CA ASN A 124 -18.43 23.63 28.31
C ASN A 124 -18.14 22.40 27.46
N CYS A 125 -18.93 21.37 27.73
CA CYS A 125 -18.98 20.09 27.07
C CYS A 125 -20.18 20.16 26.12
N GLU A 126 -19.98 19.96 24.81
CA GLU A 126 -21.07 19.62 23.92
C GLU A 126 -20.72 18.35 23.14
N GLU A 127 -21.27 17.25 23.63
CA GLU A 127 -21.57 16.06 22.85
C GLU A 127 -22.47 16.46 21.67
N LYS A 128 -22.01 16.22 20.44
CA LYS A 128 -22.91 16.01 19.29
C LYS A 128 -22.64 14.65 18.67
N LYS A 129 -23.49 13.70 19.09
CA LYS A 129 -23.86 12.50 18.33
C LYS A 129 -24.43 12.87 16.95
N LEU A 130 -24.34 11.91 16.02
CA LEU A 130 -24.91 11.79 14.65
C LEU A 130 -23.82 12.07 13.57
N HIS A 131 -23.37 11.13 12.72
CA HIS A 131 -24.03 10.01 12.03
C HIS A 131 -23.01 8.91 11.59
N PRO A 132 -23.39 7.62 11.52
CA PRO A 132 -22.71 6.62 10.73
C PRO A 132 -23.42 6.47 9.37
N THR A 133 -23.00 7.21 8.34
CA THR A 133 -23.56 7.03 6.98
C THR A 133 -22.50 6.92 5.88
N PHE A 134 -21.21 7.08 6.19
CA PHE A 134 -20.16 7.02 5.17
C PHE A 134 -19.62 5.60 4.90
N HIS A 135 -19.88 4.63 5.78
CA HIS A 135 -19.32 3.28 5.63
C HIS A 135 -20.01 2.43 4.54
N VAL A 136 -21.31 2.64 4.30
CA VAL A 136 -22.11 1.81 3.39
C VAL A 136 -21.83 2.11 1.91
N ALA A 137 -21.53 3.36 1.57
CA ALA A 137 -21.24 3.75 0.19
C ALA A 137 -19.86 3.24 -0.29
N GLN A 138 -18.91 3.12 0.64
CA GLN A 138 -17.54 2.70 0.34
C GLN A 138 -17.41 1.19 0.18
N GLU A 139 -18.10 0.40 1.00
CA GLU A 139 -18.17 -1.07 0.84
C GLU A 139 -18.71 -1.48 -0.52
N ASN A 140 -19.73 -0.78 -1.02
CA ASN A 140 -20.33 -1.08 -2.31
C ASN A 140 -19.35 -0.87 -3.47
N ARG A 141 -18.55 0.22 -3.42
CA ARG A 141 -17.55 0.53 -4.46
C ARG A 141 -16.46 -0.53 -4.57
N HIS A 142 -15.95 -1.05 -3.45
CA HIS A 142 -14.93 -2.09 -3.47
C HIS A 142 -15.47 -3.42 -3.98
N GLN A 143 -16.72 -3.75 -3.63
CA GLN A 143 -17.41 -4.95 -4.12
C GLN A 143 -17.71 -4.87 -5.61
N GLU A 144 -18.10 -3.70 -6.12
CA GLU A 144 -18.28 -3.44 -7.55
C GLU A 144 -16.97 -3.61 -8.32
N ILE A 145 -15.88 -2.98 -7.85
CA ILE A 145 -14.54 -3.13 -8.45
C ILE A 145 -14.11 -4.60 -8.44
N TRP A 146 -14.31 -5.30 -7.32
CA TRP A 146 -13.96 -6.72 -7.24
C TRP A 146 -14.78 -7.58 -8.19
N SER A 147 -16.08 -7.33 -8.31
CA SER A 147 -16.97 -8.06 -9.21
C SER A 147 -16.56 -7.88 -10.68
N VAL A 148 -16.14 -6.67 -11.07
CA VAL A 148 -15.60 -6.41 -12.41
C VAL A 148 -14.30 -7.18 -12.65
N LEU A 149 -13.36 -7.12 -11.71
CA LEU A 149 -12.08 -7.82 -11.83
C LEU A 149 -12.25 -9.36 -11.86
N GLU A 150 -13.14 -9.88 -11.03
CA GLU A 150 -13.50 -11.30 -11.00
C GLU A 150 -14.17 -11.73 -12.31
N GLY A 151 -15.10 -10.91 -12.85
CA GLY A 151 -15.71 -11.14 -14.15
C GLY A 151 -14.68 -11.20 -15.30
N VAL A 152 -13.73 -10.26 -15.32
CA VAL A 152 -12.61 -10.25 -16.28
C VAL A 152 -11.78 -11.53 -16.15
N TRP A 153 -11.36 -11.85 -14.92
CA TRP A 153 -10.52 -13.01 -14.66
C TRP A 153 -11.19 -14.31 -15.06
N ASN A 154 -12.46 -14.49 -14.69
CA ASN A 154 -13.24 -15.69 -15.02
C ASN A 154 -13.42 -15.83 -16.53
N THR A 155 -13.67 -14.72 -17.23
CA THR A 155 -13.81 -14.70 -18.69
C THR A 155 -12.51 -15.09 -19.38
N ILE A 156 -11.38 -14.48 -18.98
CA ILE A 156 -10.05 -14.83 -19.51
C ILE A 156 -9.73 -16.30 -19.24
N ASN A 157 -9.98 -16.78 -18.03
CA ASN A 157 -9.70 -18.15 -17.63
C ASN A 157 -10.54 -19.16 -18.42
N LEU A 158 -11.84 -18.91 -18.59
CA LEU A 158 -12.75 -19.75 -19.36
C LEU A 158 -12.28 -19.92 -20.80
N TYR A 159 -12.03 -18.80 -21.50
CA TYR A 159 -11.59 -18.86 -22.89
C TYR A 159 -10.17 -19.42 -23.02
N SER A 160 -9.28 -19.12 -22.09
CA SER A 160 -7.93 -19.70 -22.08
C SER A 160 -8.00 -21.23 -21.98
N ILE A 161 -8.81 -21.78 -21.07
CA ILE A 161 -8.99 -23.23 -20.95
C ILE A 161 -9.55 -23.83 -22.25
N GLU A 162 -10.58 -23.22 -22.84
CA GLU A 162 -11.18 -23.70 -24.10
C GLU A 162 -10.16 -23.69 -25.25
N ILE A 163 -9.38 -22.62 -25.37
CA ILE A 163 -8.35 -22.45 -26.41
C ILE A 163 -7.21 -23.47 -26.21
N PHE A 164 -6.69 -23.61 -25.00
CA PHE A 164 -5.57 -24.52 -24.73
C PHE A 164 -5.96 -25.99 -24.81
N GLN A 165 -7.19 -26.36 -24.49
CA GLN A 165 -7.71 -27.71 -24.72
C GLN A 165 -7.76 -28.03 -26.22
N LYS A 166 -8.17 -27.07 -27.05
CA LYS A 166 -8.22 -27.22 -28.51
C LYS A 166 -6.84 -27.20 -29.18
N LEU A 167 -5.83 -26.67 -28.51
CA LEU A 167 -4.45 -26.61 -28.97
C LEU A 167 -3.56 -27.75 -28.43
N ASP A 168 -4.12 -28.76 -27.75
CA ASP A 168 -3.33 -29.87 -27.18
C ASP A 168 -2.47 -30.55 -28.26
N PRO A 169 -1.12 -30.45 -28.18
CA PRO A 169 -0.20 -31.04 -29.14
C PRO A 169 -0.35 -32.55 -29.31
N ASN A 170 -0.89 -33.25 -28.30
CA ASN A 170 -1.05 -34.70 -28.32
C ASN A 170 -2.27 -35.17 -29.12
N ALA A 171 -3.20 -34.28 -29.48
CA ALA A 171 -4.40 -34.57 -30.27
C ALA A 171 -4.24 -34.28 -31.78
N VAL A 172 -3.05 -33.84 -32.23
CA VAL A 172 -2.82 -33.15 -33.52
C VAL A 172 -2.72 -34.07 -34.75
N THR A 173 -2.92 -35.38 -34.66
CA THR A 173 -2.58 -36.28 -35.78
C THR A 173 -3.61 -36.39 -36.92
N LEU A 174 -4.80 -35.77 -36.87
CA LEU A 174 -5.71 -35.74 -38.04
C LEU A 174 -6.73 -34.58 -38.11
N THR A 175 -6.91 -33.78 -37.07
CA THR A 175 -7.95 -32.72 -36.96
C THR A 175 -7.38 -31.30 -36.73
N ALA A 176 -6.08 -31.11 -36.92
CA ALA A 176 -5.36 -29.88 -36.56
C ALA A 176 -5.88 -28.59 -37.22
N LYS A 177 -6.48 -28.69 -38.42
CA LYS A 177 -6.99 -27.52 -39.15
C LYS A 177 -8.28 -26.97 -38.55
N SER A 178 -9.20 -27.84 -38.12
CA SER A 178 -10.45 -27.43 -37.47
C SER A 178 -10.20 -26.95 -36.03
N SER A 179 -9.25 -27.56 -35.32
CA SER A 179 -8.93 -27.16 -33.94
C SER A 179 -8.29 -25.76 -33.86
N PHE A 180 -7.47 -25.40 -34.85
CA PHE A 180 -6.90 -24.06 -34.95
C PHE A 180 -7.96 -22.99 -35.25
N GLU A 181 -8.93 -23.29 -36.13
CA GLU A 181 -10.03 -22.38 -36.46
C GLU A 181 -10.96 -22.16 -35.25
N GLU A 182 -11.23 -23.20 -34.47
CA GLU A 182 -11.99 -23.09 -33.23
C GLU A 182 -11.24 -22.32 -32.13
N ALA A 183 -9.92 -22.49 -32.01
CA ALA A 183 -9.07 -21.72 -31.10
C ALA A 183 -9.04 -20.23 -31.48
N PHE A 184 -8.96 -19.92 -32.77
CA PHE A 184 -9.03 -18.55 -33.28
C PHE A 184 -10.40 -17.91 -32.99
N LEU A 185 -11.49 -18.65 -33.17
CA LEU A 185 -12.84 -18.18 -32.81
C LEU A 185 -12.96 -17.92 -31.30
N GLY A 186 -12.35 -18.76 -30.46
CA GLY A 186 -12.24 -18.53 -29.02
C GLY A 186 -11.52 -17.22 -28.67
N LEU A 187 -10.41 -16.95 -29.35
CA LEU A 187 -9.66 -15.68 -29.17
C LEU A 187 -10.48 -14.45 -29.60
N GLN A 188 -11.25 -14.56 -30.69
CA GLN A 188 -12.13 -13.47 -31.13
C GLN A 188 -13.25 -13.18 -30.11
N LYS A 189 -13.84 -14.22 -29.52
CA LYS A 189 -14.85 -14.07 -28.46
C LYS A 189 -14.26 -13.44 -27.21
N LEU A 190 -13.05 -13.85 -26.82
CA LEU A 190 -12.33 -13.25 -25.69
C LEU A 190 -12.05 -11.75 -25.95
N LEU A 191 -11.60 -11.40 -27.16
CA LEU A 191 -11.34 -10.01 -27.54
C LEU A 191 -12.62 -9.16 -27.46
N ALA A 192 -13.74 -9.69 -27.94
CA ALA A 192 -15.04 -9.01 -27.85
C ALA A 192 -15.45 -8.78 -26.39
N ALA A 193 -15.40 -9.81 -25.55
CA ALA A 193 -15.75 -9.70 -24.14
C ALA A 193 -14.85 -8.71 -23.39
N VAL A 194 -13.55 -8.68 -23.68
CA VAL A 194 -12.61 -7.71 -23.09
C VAL A 194 -12.93 -6.29 -23.54
N ASN A 195 -13.31 -6.08 -24.79
CA ASN A 195 -13.72 -4.75 -25.28
C ASN A 195 -15.03 -4.28 -24.63
N ASP A 196 -16.02 -5.15 -24.48
CA ASP A 196 -17.29 -4.83 -23.82
C ASP A 196 -17.07 -4.43 -22.36
N ILE A 197 -16.20 -5.16 -21.65
CA ILE A 197 -15.82 -4.81 -20.28
C ILE A 197 -15.07 -3.47 -20.25
N ARG A 198 -14.15 -3.21 -21.19
CA ARG A 198 -13.44 -1.93 -21.29
C ARG A 198 -14.42 -0.76 -21.51
N GLU A 199 -15.41 -0.93 -22.38
CA GLU A 199 -16.45 0.07 -22.61
C GLU A 199 -17.32 0.28 -21.37
N GLY A 200 -17.68 -0.79 -20.65
CA GLY A 200 -18.41 -0.72 -19.39
C GLY A 200 -17.65 0.01 -18.29
N ILE A 201 -16.33 -0.11 -18.23
CA ILE A 201 -15.46 0.62 -17.29
C ILE A 201 -15.28 2.09 -17.69
N SER A 202 -15.39 2.42 -18.99
CA SER A 202 -15.14 3.78 -19.50
C SER A 202 -16.37 4.70 -19.47
N ARG A 203 -17.56 4.19 -19.11
CA ARG A 203 -18.80 4.95 -18.93
C ARG A 203 -18.93 5.44 -17.49
#